data_AF-A0A3D4Q5K2-F1
#
_entry.id   AF-A0A3D4Q5K2-F1
#
_cell.length_a   1.000
_cell.length_b   1.000
_cell.length_c   1.000
_cell.angle_alpha   90.00
_cell.angle_beta   90.00
_cell.angle_gamma   90.00
#
_symmetry.space_group_name_H-M   'P 1'
#
loop_
_entity.id
_entity.type
_entity.pdbx_description
1 polymer ?
#
loop_
_entity_poly.entity_id
_entity_poly.type
_entity_poly.pdbx_seq_one_letter_code
_entity_poly.pdbx_strand_id
1 'polypeptide(L)'
;MTYYKVVLSGENIFFENASRIDSDAPEPVIGFIACKLIQTESEELAIATAKRDLLVQWNQSFNLDRKLGMPKLGVEHIAEVRGWFKPKSTNDYYWFTDNDHKKSQLEKFTQSPRHWFWRSSKKNKTTIGE
;
A
#
# COMPACT_ATOMS: atom_id res chain seq x y z
N MET A 1 -21.78 -4.13 -3.65
CA MET A 1 -20.33 -4.05 -3.96
C MET A 1 -19.65 -3.22 -2.90
N THR A 2 -18.49 -3.68 -2.46
CA THR A 2 -17.75 -3.15 -1.32
C THR A 2 -16.35 -2.78 -1.78
N TYR A 3 -15.76 -1.74 -1.19
CA TYR A 3 -14.38 -1.39 -1.46
C TYR A 3 -13.47 -2.14 -0.49
N TYR A 4 -12.42 -2.75 -1.02
CA TYR A 4 -11.37 -3.41 -0.25
C TYR A 4 -10.05 -2.71 -0.50
N LYS A 5 -9.35 -2.34 0.57
CA LYS A 5 -7.94 -1.98 0.52
C LYS A 5 -7.15 -3.28 0.55
N VAL A 6 -6.41 -3.55 -0.52
CA VAL A 6 -5.54 -4.73 -0.64
C VAL A 6 -4.10 -4.25 -0.71
N VAL A 7 -3.27 -4.67 0.24
CA VAL A 7 -1.84 -4.40 0.26
C VAL A 7 -1.13 -5.70 -0.11
N LEU A 8 -0.36 -5.63 -1.19
CA LEU A 8 0.41 -6.74 -1.73
C LEU A 8 1.90 -6.42 -1.62
N SER A 9 2.70 -7.43 -1.33
CA SER A 9 4.16 -7.40 -1.53
C SER A 9 4.51 -8.18 -2.79
N GLY A 10 5.50 -7.71 -3.54
CA GLY A 10 6.16 -8.45 -4.61
C GLY A 10 7.62 -8.66 -4.26
N GLU A 11 8.05 -9.91 -4.22
CA GLU A 11 9.43 -10.31 -3.91
C GLU A 11 10.06 -11.08 -5.08
N ASN A 12 11.35 -11.39 -4.97
CA ASN A 12 12.14 -12.11 -5.98
C ASN A 12 12.26 -11.36 -7.31
N ILE A 13 12.31 -10.04 -7.24
CA ILE A 13 12.72 -9.20 -8.36
C ILE A 13 14.10 -8.64 -8.03
N PHE A 14 14.87 -8.27 -9.05
CA PHE A 14 16.19 -7.71 -8.86
C PHE A 14 16.39 -6.52 -9.79
N PHE A 15 16.65 -5.35 -9.20
CA PHE A 15 16.83 -4.10 -9.94
C PHE A 15 18.17 -3.48 -9.54
N GLU A 16 19.20 -3.65 -10.37
CA GLU A 16 20.55 -3.06 -10.12
C GLU A 16 20.58 -1.54 -10.29
N ASN A 17 19.71 -0.99 -11.16
CA ASN A 17 19.64 0.45 -11.43
C ASN A 17 18.56 1.15 -10.58
N ALA A 18 18.47 0.81 -9.29
CA ALA A 18 17.55 1.44 -8.36
C ALA A 18 17.76 2.96 -8.25
N SER A 19 18.97 3.44 -8.54
CA SER A 19 19.35 4.86 -8.61
C SER A 19 18.51 5.72 -9.56
N ARG A 20 17.78 5.13 -10.52
CA ARG A 20 16.82 5.85 -11.39
C ARG A 20 15.44 6.06 -10.75
N ILE A 21 15.13 5.30 -9.70
CA ILE A 21 13.84 5.27 -9.01
C ILE A 21 13.95 5.94 -7.65
N ASP A 22 15.07 5.74 -6.97
CA ASP A 22 15.44 6.37 -5.71
C ASP A 22 16.93 6.75 -5.76
N SER A 23 17.22 8.05 -5.79
CA SER A 23 18.59 8.58 -5.96
C SER A 23 19.53 8.23 -4.81
N ASP A 24 18.99 7.81 -3.66
CA ASP A 24 19.74 7.48 -2.45
C ASP A 24 19.83 5.96 -2.18
N ALA A 25 19.47 5.10 -3.14
CA ALA A 25 19.54 3.64 -3.00
C ALA A 25 20.80 3.06 -3.66
N PRO A 26 21.92 2.88 -2.91
CA PRO A 26 23.12 2.20 -3.41
C PRO A 26 22.94 0.68 -3.52
N GLU A 27 21.87 0.14 -2.95
CA GLU A 27 21.57 -1.30 -2.91
C GLU A 27 20.51 -1.69 -3.94
N PRO A 28 20.63 -2.90 -4.54
CA PRO A 28 19.65 -3.37 -5.51
C PRO A 28 18.28 -3.57 -4.85
N VAL A 29 17.22 -3.16 -5.54
CA VAL A 29 15.85 -3.37 -5.07
C VAL A 29 15.51 -4.85 -5.21
N ILE A 30 15.01 -5.44 -4.11
CA ILE A 30 14.65 -6.87 -4.03
C ILE A 30 13.14 -7.11 -4.06
N GLY A 31 12.35 -6.04 -3.95
CA GLY A 31 10.91 -6.13 -3.93
C GLY A 31 10.19 -4.79 -3.85
N PHE A 32 8.86 -4.86 -3.80
CA PHE A 32 7.99 -3.71 -3.65
C PHE A 32 6.74 -4.01 -2.83
N ILE A 33 6.11 -2.97 -2.32
CA ILE A 33 4.77 -2.98 -1.74
C ILE A 33 3.86 -2.16 -2.65
N ALA A 34 2.67 -2.70 -2.93
CA ALA A 34 1.64 -2.03 -3.69
C ALA A 34 0.34 -2.03 -2.91
N CYS A 35 -0.31 -0.86 -2.83
CA CYS A 35 -1.61 -0.71 -2.20
C CYS A 35 -2.67 -0.43 -3.28
N LYS A 36 -3.70 -1.26 -3.35
CA LYS A 36 -4.80 -1.16 -4.32
C LYS A 36 -6.12 -1.01 -3.61
N LEU A 37 -6.99 -0.15 -4.14
CA LEU A 37 -8.38 -0.04 -3.71
C LEU A 37 -9.25 -0.71 -4.78
N ILE A 38 -9.86 -1.83 -4.43
CA ILE A 38 -10.59 -2.68 -5.36
C ILE A 38 -12.07 -2.72 -4.97
N GLN A 39 -12.97 -2.57 -5.94
CA GLN A 39 -14.40 -2.66 -5.74
C GLN A 39 -14.94 -4.00 -6.23
N THR A 40 -15.38 -4.86 -5.31
CA THR A 40 -15.85 -6.23 -5.64
C THR A 40 -16.98 -6.66 -4.71
N GLU A 41 -17.50 -7.86 -4.94
CA GLU A 41 -18.53 -8.49 -4.11
C GLU A 41 -17.94 -9.23 -2.92
N SER A 42 -16.72 -9.78 -3.05
CA SER A 42 -16.03 -10.53 -2.00
C SER A 42 -14.57 -10.13 -1.85
N GLU A 43 -14.02 -10.46 -0.67
CA GLU A 43 -12.61 -10.29 -0.33
C GLU A 43 -11.69 -11.10 -1.26
N GLU A 44 -12.03 -12.36 -1.50
CA GLU A 44 -11.26 -13.25 -2.39
C GLU A 44 -11.15 -12.68 -3.81
N LEU A 45 -12.27 -12.15 -4.34
CA LEU A 45 -12.28 -11.52 -5.64
C LEU A 45 -11.47 -10.22 -5.64
N ALA A 46 -11.44 -9.48 -4.53
CA ALA A 46 -10.59 -8.30 -4.39
C ALA A 46 -9.11 -8.66 -4.48
N ILE A 47 -8.68 -9.71 -3.77
CA ILE A 47 -7.30 -10.21 -3.80
C ILE A 47 -6.92 -10.68 -5.21
N ALA A 48 -7.76 -11.51 -5.84
CA ALA A 48 -7.51 -12.04 -7.18
C ALA A 48 -7.39 -10.89 -8.20
N THR A 49 -8.29 -9.91 -8.13
CA THR A 49 -8.26 -8.74 -9.00
C THR A 49 -7.01 -7.90 -8.77
N ALA A 50 -6.66 -7.61 -7.51
CA ALA A 50 -5.47 -6.85 -7.15
C ALA A 50 -4.19 -7.52 -7.68
N LYS A 51 -4.04 -8.84 -7.49
CA LYS A 51 -2.90 -9.61 -8.00
C LYS A 51 -2.81 -9.56 -9.52
N ARG A 52 -3.93 -9.75 -10.22
CA ARG A 52 -3.98 -9.69 -11.69
C ARG A 52 -3.53 -8.32 -12.20
N ASP A 53 -4.13 -7.24 -11.69
CA ASP A 53 -3.82 -5.89 -12.13
C ASP A 53 -2.36 -5.52 -11.85
N LEU A 54 -1.85 -5.95 -10.70
CA LEU A 54 -0.45 -5.74 -10.33
C LEU A 54 0.51 -6.43 -11.29
N LEU A 55 0.27 -7.70 -11.66
CA LEU A 55 1.13 -8.43 -12.60
C LEU A 55 1.06 -7.84 -14.02
N VAL A 56 -0.12 -7.40 -14.45
CA VAL A 56 -0.28 -6.72 -15.74
C VAL A 56 0.54 -5.42 -15.76
N GLN A 57 0.40 -4.59 -14.72
CA GLN A 57 1.17 -3.35 -14.61
C GLN A 57 2.67 -3.61 -14.49
N TRP A 58 3.09 -4.61 -13.73
CA TRP A 58 4.50 -5.02 -13.63
C TRP A 58 5.11 -5.28 -15.01
N ASN A 59 4.43 -6.11 -15.82
CA ASN A 59 4.89 -6.46 -17.16
C ASN A 59 4.89 -5.26 -18.11
N GLN A 60 3.93 -4.35 -17.99
CA GLN A 60 3.84 -3.18 -18.86
C GLN A 60 4.85 -2.07 -18.49
N SER A 61 5.08 -1.85 -17.20
CA SER A 61 5.83 -0.69 -16.70
C SER A 61 7.28 -0.98 -16.38
N PHE A 62 7.60 -2.19 -15.90
CA PHE A 62 8.94 -2.52 -15.38
C PHE A 62 9.58 -3.68 -16.13
N ASN A 63 8.79 -4.70 -16.48
CA ASN A 63 9.30 -5.96 -17.05
C ASN A 63 8.91 -6.16 -18.52
N LEU A 64 8.91 -5.07 -19.30
CA LEU A 64 8.56 -5.11 -20.73
C LEU A 64 9.48 -6.07 -21.51
N ASP A 65 10.77 -6.04 -21.19
CA ASP A 65 11.81 -6.90 -21.78
C ASP A 65 11.84 -8.32 -21.19
N ARG A 66 11.00 -8.63 -20.19
CA ARG A 66 10.93 -9.92 -19.46
C ARG A 66 12.21 -10.35 -18.73
N LYS A 67 13.16 -9.43 -18.53
CA LYS A 67 14.48 -9.72 -17.91
C LYS A 67 14.47 -9.73 -16.39
N LEU A 68 13.45 -9.13 -15.77
CA LEU A 68 13.40 -8.92 -14.32
C LEU A 68 12.68 -10.04 -13.56
N GLY A 69 12.17 -11.04 -14.27
CA GLY A 69 11.39 -12.13 -13.70
C GLY A 69 9.96 -11.72 -13.31
N MET A 70 9.25 -12.66 -12.69
CA MET A 70 7.89 -12.47 -12.20
C MET A 70 7.90 -12.38 -10.68
N PRO A 71 7.38 -11.30 -10.09
CA PRO A 71 7.38 -11.14 -8.64
C PRO A 71 6.50 -12.21 -8.00
N LYS A 72 6.97 -12.79 -6.90
CA LYS A 72 6.15 -13.62 -6.03
C LYS A 72 5.28 -12.70 -5.18
N LEU A 73 3.96 -12.80 -5.34
CA LEU A 73 3.01 -11.91 -4.66
C LEU A 73 2.55 -12.47 -3.31
N GLY A 74 2.78 -11.71 -2.25
CA GLY A 74 2.24 -11.91 -0.90
C GLY A 74 1.05 -10.98 -0.63
N VAL A 75 0.05 -11.47 0.12
CA VAL A 75 -1.02 -10.61 0.66
C VAL A 75 -0.60 -10.20 2.06
N GLU A 76 -0.37 -8.91 2.27
CA GLU A 76 0.15 -8.38 3.54
C GLU A 76 -0.97 -7.80 4.40
N HIS A 77 -1.98 -7.20 3.77
CA HIS A 77 -3.13 -6.66 4.47
C HIS A 77 -4.36 -6.59 3.56
N ILE A 78 -5.52 -6.85 4.13
CA ILE A 78 -6.81 -6.62 3.49
C ILE A 78 -7.82 -6.08 4.50
N ALA A 79 -8.57 -5.06 4.08
CA ALA A 79 -9.61 -4.47 4.91
C ALA A 79 -10.75 -3.89 4.06
N GLU A 80 -11.96 -4.02 4.57
CA GLU A 80 -13.14 -3.34 4.06
C GLU A 80 -13.03 -1.81 4.27
N VAL A 81 -13.27 -1.01 3.23
CA VAL A 81 -13.24 0.45 3.30
C VAL A 81 -14.68 0.97 3.23
N ARG A 82 -15.19 1.45 4.38
CA ARG A 82 -16.53 2.06 4.48
C ARG A 82 -16.47 3.54 4.15
N GLY A 83 -17.38 3.98 3.28
CA GLY A 83 -17.32 5.24 2.56
C GLY A 83 -17.42 6.50 3.41
N TRP A 84 -16.30 7.22 3.49
CA TRP A 84 -16.16 8.66 3.16
C TRP A 84 -14.67 9.03 2.96
N PHE A 85 -13.77 8.23 3.53
CA PHE A 85 -12.34 8.26 3.25
C PHE A 85 -11.99 7.26 2.14
N LYS A 86 -12.13 7.68 0.88
CA LYS A 86 -11.49 6.97 -0.24
C LYS A 86 -10.04 7.46 -0.30
N PRO A 87 -9.03 6.67 0.12
CA PRO A 87 -7.65 7.07 -0.14
C PRO A 87 -7.49 7.24 -1.65
N LYS A 88 -6.90 8.36 -2.09
CA LYS A 88 -6.50 8.51 -3.50
C LYS A 88 -5.51 7.38 -3.76
N SER A 89 -5.92 6.38 -4.53
CA SER A 89 -5.04 5.30 -4.95
C SER A 89 -4.11 5.85 -6.02
N THR A 90 -3.03 6.51 -5.62
CA THR A 90 -1.86 6.63 -6.47
C THR A 90 -1.29 5.22 -6.63
N ASN A 91 -0.97 4.82 -7.86
CA ASN A 91 -0.40 3.51 -8.19
C ASN A 91 1.07 3.47 -7.73
N ASP A 92 1.28 3.64 -6.43
CA ASP A 92 2.60 3.80 -5.86
C ASP A 92 3.17 2.42 -5.59
N TYR A 93 4.27 2.12 -6.28
CA TYR A 93 5.16 1.04 -5.92
C TYR A 93 6.14 1.59 -4.88
N TYR A 94 6.07 1.04 -3.67
CA TYR A 94 7.00 1.37 -2.59
C TYR A 94 8.10 0.32 -2.61
N TRP A 95 9.27 0.67 -3.14
CA TRP A 95 10.38 -0.25 -3.33
C TRP A 95 11.14 -0.49 -2.03
N PHE A 96 11.63 -1.71 -1.82
CA PHE A 96 12.49 -2.03 -0.68
C PHE A 96 13.72 -2.84 -1.09
N THR A 97 14.81 -2.61 -0.37
CA THR A 97 16.14 -3.21 -0.56
C THR A 97 16.41 -4.32 0.45
N ASP A 98 15.71 -4.30 1.59
CA ASP A 98 15.83 -5.29 2.65
C ASP A 98 14.48 -5.51 3.39
N ASN A 99 14.46 -6.48 4.29
CA ASN A 99 13.25 -6.87 5.03
C ASN A 99 12.84 -5.84 6.10
N ASP A 100 13.77 -5.07 6.65
CA ASP A 100 13.44 -4.07 7.66
C ASP A 100 12.85 -2.81 7.01
N HIS A 101 13.35 -2.44 5.83
CA HIS A 101 12.72 -1.45 4.96
C HIS A 101 11.31 -1.89 4.54
N LYS A 102 11.12 -3.17 4.17
CA LYS A 102 9.79 -3.75 3.90
C LYS A 102 8.85 -3.56 5.09
N LYS A 103 9.27 -3.93 6.30
CA LYS A 103 8.45 -3.77 7.52
C LYS A 103 8.07 -2.31 7.76
N SER A 104 9.04 -1.40 7.68
CA SER A 104 8.80 0.05 7.87
C SER A 104 7.78 0.61 6.88
N GLN A 105 7.85 0.17 5.62
CA GLN A 105 6.86 0.56 4.62
C GLN A 105 5.48 -0.04 4.90
N LEU A 106 5.39 -1.31 5.29
CA LEU A 106 4.12 -1.97 5.62
C LEU A 106 3.37 -1.29 6.76
N GLU A 107 4.09 -0.82 7.78
CA GLU A 107 3.49 -0.09 8.91
C GLU A 107 2.68 1.14 8.46
N LYS A 108 3.10 1.82 7.39
CA LYS A 108 2.38 2.97 6.82
C LYS A 108 0.99 2.58 6.29
N PHE A 109 0.80 1.32 5.90
CA PHE A 109 -0.45 0.84 5.32
C PHE A 109 -1.33 0.07 6.31
N THR A 110 -0.75 -0.45 7.39
CA THR A 110 -1.46 -1.28 8.38
C THR A 110 -1.86 -0.52 9.65
N GLN A 111 -1.24 0.63 9.95
CA GLN A 111 -1.65 1.44 11.09
C GLN A 111 -3.06 2.02 10.89
N SER A 112 -3.94 1.78 11.88
CA SER A 112 -5.24 2.46 11.95
C SER A 112 -5.01 3.97 12.04
N PRO A 113 -5.86 4.81 11.39
CA PRO A 113 -5.72 6.26 11.48
C PRO A 113 -5.69 6.67 12.96
N ARG A 114 -4.56 7.21 13.41
CA ARG A 114 -4.42 7.69 14.79
C ARG A 114 -5.57 8.67 15.06
N HIS A 115 -6.32 8.43 16.13
CA HIS A 115 -7.52 9.14 16.61
C HIS A 115 -7.37 10.65 16.89
N TRP A 116 -6.45 11.36 16.22
CA TRP A 116 -6.05 12.71 16.56
C TRP A 116 -7.08 13.80 16.21
N PHE A 117 -8.16 13.45 15.50
CA PHE A 117 -9.19 14.42 15.07
C PHE A 117 -10.45 14.50 15.96
N TRP A 118 -10.51 13.85 17.14
CA TRP A 118 -11.71 13.86 18.00
C TRP A 118 -11.49 14.42 19.42
N ARG A 119 -10.77 15.55 19.55
CA ARG A 119 -10.88 16.41 20.74
C ARG A 119 -11.32 17.82 20.36
N SER A 120 -12.60 17.99 20.07
CA SER A 120 -13.28 19.26 20.35
C SER A 120 -13.95 19.11 21.71
N SER A 121 -13.18 19.29 22.79
CA SER A 121 -13.78 19.46 24.11
C SER A 121 -14.53 20.79 24.10
N LYS A 122 -15.86 20.73 23.99
CA LYS A 122 -16.76 21.82 24.31
C LYS A 122 -16.31 22.42 25.65
N LYS A 123 -15.88 23.68 25.64
CA LYS A 123 -15.75 24.47 26.87
C LYS A 123 -17.15 24.60 27.46
N ASN A 124 -17.46 23.81 28.48
CA ASN A 124 -18.63 24.05 29.32
C ASN A 124 -18.42 25.43 29.97
N LYS A 125 -19.28 26.39 29.63
CA LYS A 125 -19.48 27.60 30.42
C LYS A 125 -20.02 27.17 31.77
N THR A 126 -19.18 27.21 32.81
CA THR A 126 -19.66 27.22 34.18
C THR A 126 -19.94 28.67 34.55
N THR A 127 -21.21 29.03 34.52
CA THR A 127 -21.75 30.18 35.25
C THR A 127 -21.62 29.87 36.73
N ILE A 128 -20.87 30.66 37.49
CA ILE A 128 -21.03 30.74 38.94
C ILE A 128 -21.46 32.19 39.21
N GLY A 129 -22.75 32.32 39.53
CA GLY A 129 -23.26 33.47 40.24
C GLY A 129 -23.11 33.27 41.74
N GLU A 130 -23.23 34.41 42.43
CA GLU A 130 -23.24 34.65 43.88
C GLU A 130 -21.88 34.96 44.51
#